data_AF-A0A7S0V5M3-F1
#
_entry.id   AF-A0A7S0V5M3-F1
#
_cell.length_a   1.000
_cell.length_b   1.000
_cell.length_c   1.000
_cell.angle_alpha   90.00
_cell.angle_beta   90.00
_cell.angle_gamma   90.00
#
_symmetry.space_group_name_H-M   'P 1'
#
loop_
_entity.id
_entity.type
_entity.pdbx_description
1 polymer ?
#
loop_
_entity_poly.entity_id
_entity_poly.type
_entity_poly.pdbx_seq_one_letter_code
_entity_poly.pdbx_strand_id
1 'polypeptide(L)'
;LRAGGALFLGKATVPEGCLDLQTFSEAFGVTNNPYNLEYTCGGSSGGSAAAVASGMVPLSIGSDLLGSLRIPASFCGVASLRPSCPLLPPEGHTPPAFLP
;
A
#
# COMPACT_ATOMS: atom_id res chain seq x y z
N LEU A 1 -10.43 0.54 -13.06
CA LEU A 1 -10.89 -0.48 -12.09
C LEU A 1 -12.41 -0.52 -11.93
N ARG A 2 -13.09 0.57 -11.52
CA ARG A 2 -14.58 0.57 -11.41
C ARG A 2 -15.27 0.16 -12.72
N ALA A 3 -14.84 0.72 -13.84
CA ALA A 3 -15.36 0.36 -15.17
C ALA A 3 -15.11 -1.12 -15.56
N GLY A 4 -14.14 -1.79 -14.93
CA GLY A 4 -13.86 -3.22 -15.11
C GLY A 4 -14.55 -4.12 -14.09
N GLY A 5 -15.51 -3.61 -13.31
CA GLY A 5 -16.30 -4.40 -12.36
C GLY A 5 -15.69 -4.58 -10.96
N ALA A 6 -14.56 -3.92 -10.66
CA ALA A 6 -13.93 -4.04 -9.34
C ALA A 6 -14.75 -3.35 -8.23
N LEU A 7 -14.97 -4.06 -7.12
CA LEU A 7 -15.53 -3.50 -5.89
C LEU A 7 -14.41 -3.00 -4.97
N PHE A 8 -14.55 -1.76 -4.47
CA PHE A 8 -13.59 -1.16 -3.54
C PHE A 8 -14.09 -1.38 -2.10
N LEU A 9 -13.36 -2.18 -1.33
CA LEU A 9 -13.75 -2.54 0.04
C LEU A 9 -13.34 -1.49 1.08
N GLY A 10 -12.32 -0.69 0.79
CA GLY A 10 -11.84 0.35 1.71
C GLY A 10 -10.54 0.98 1.24
N LYS A 11 -9.91 1.74 2.14
CA LYS A 11 -8.55 2.28 1.99
C LYS A 11 -7.64 1.61 3.00
N ALA A 12 -6.51 1.09 2.53
CA ALA A 12 -5.51 0.53 3.42
C ALA A 12 -4.71 1.64 4.12
N THR A 13 -4.28 1.38 5.35
CA THR A 13 -3.40 2.28 6.10
C THR A 13 -2.05 2.43 5.40
N VAL A 14 -1.54 3.66 5.43
CA VAL A 14 -0.19 4.06 5.00
C VAL A 14 0.39 4.97 6.08
N PRO A 15 1.72 5.12 6.20
CA PRO A 15 2.29 6.13 7.08
C PRO A 15 2.00 7.54 6.55
N GLU A 16 2.11 8.52 7.45
CA GLU A 16 1.84 9.92 7.13
C GLU A 16 2.68 10.37 5.92
N GLY A 17 2.01 10.98 4.93
CA GLY A 17 2.62 11.39 3.66
C GLY A 17 3.24 10.26 2.82
N CYS A 18 3.04 8.99 3.17
CA CYS A 18 3.73 7.83 2.59
C CYS A 18 5.26 7.86 2.79
N LEU A 19 5.75 8.52 3.85
CA LEU A 19 7.16 8.84 4.08
C LEU A 19 7.90 7.91 5.07
N ASP A 20 7.37 6.71 5.32
CA ASP A 20 8.01 5.72 6.20
C ASP A 20 8.02 4.31 5.57
N LEU A 21 9.03 3.52 5.93
CA LEU A 21 9.21 2.11 5.56
C LEU A 21 8.54 1.15 6.55
N GLN A 22 7.94 1.67 7.62
CA GLN A 22 6.95 0.99 8.45
C GLN A 22 5.57 1.64 8.24
N THR A 23 4.50 0.91 8.48
CA THR A 23 3.13 1.45 8.37
C THR A 23 2.59 1.82 9.75
N PHE A 24 3.08 2.94 10.28
CA PHE A 24 2.55 3.61 11.46
C PHE A 24 1.70 4.83 11.03
N SER A 25 0.49 4.94 11.55
CA SER A 25 -0.37 6.12 11.38
C SER A 25 -0.87 6.59 12.75
N GLU A 26 -0.79 7.87 13.04
CA GLU A 26 -1.36 8.42 14.28
C GLU A 26 -2.89 8.23 14.32
N ALA A 27 -3.56 8.35 13.17
CA ALA A 27 -5.01 8.22 13.07
C ALA A 27 -5.51 6.76 13.14
N PHE A 28 -4.71 5.79 12.65
CA PHE A 28 -5.16 4.41 12.47
C PHE A 28 -4.30 3.35 13.19
N GLY A 29 -3.25 3.76 13.89
CA GLY A 29 -2.31 2.89 14.57
C GLY A 29 -1.28 2.23 13.65
N VAL A 30 -0.63 1.19 14.17
CA VAL A 30 0.39 0.42 13.44
C VAL A 30 -0.26 -0.74 12.70
N THR A 31 0.09 -0.93 11.43
CA THR A 31 -0.14 -2.20 10.72
C THR A 31 1.07 -3.11 10.93
N ASN A 32 0.84 -4.28 11.53
CA ASN A 32 1.88 -5.29 11.74
C ASN A 32 1.86 -6.37 10.66
N ASN A 33 2.94 -7.13 10.58
CA ASN A 33 3.08 -8.24 9.64
C ASN A 33 2.10 -9.37 10.00
N PRO A 34 1.28 -9.87 9.04
CA PRO A 34 0.29 -10.90 9.34
C PRO A 34 0.90 -12.27 9.70
N TYR A 35 2.17 -12.54 9.36
CA TYR A 35 2.85 -13.77 9.79
C TYR A 35 3.35 -13.70 11.24
N ASN A 36 3.67 -12.50 11.73
CA ASN A 36 4.09 -12.28 13.11
C ASN A 36 3.83 -10.81 13.52
N LEU A 37 2.90 -10.61 14.46
CA LEU A 37 2.43 -9.29 14.85
C LEU A 37 3.46 -8.44 15.60
N GLU A 38 4.59 -9.01 16.01
CA GLU A 38 5.72 -8.27 16.62
C GLU A 38 6.63 -7.59 15.56
N TYR A 39 6.40 -7.85 14.27
CA TYR A 39 7.22 -7.34 13.17
C TYR A 39 6.45 -6.34 12.30
N THR A 40 7.19 -5.43 11.66
CA THR A 40 6.65 -4.51 10.66
C THR A 40 6.17 -5.24 9.41
N CYS A 41 5.04 -4.80 8.84
CA CYS A 41 4.59 -5.21 7.51
C CYS A 41 5.37 -4.53 6.36
N GLY A 42 6.30 -3.63 6.68
CA GLY A 42 6.98 -2.77 5.71
C GLY A 42 6.15 -1.53 5.36
N GLY A 43 6.58 -0.79 4.35
CA GLY A 43 5.98 0.49 4.00
C GLY A 43 6.53 1.10 2.69
N SER A 44 5.89 2.14 2.18
CA SER A 44 4.72 2.80 2.78
C SER A 44 3.38 2.11 2.52
N SER A 45 3.28 1.17 1.57
CA SER A 45 2.02 0.45 1.29
C SER A 45 1.81 -0.80 2.16
N GLY A 46 2.23 -0.79 3.42
CA GLY A 46 2.20 -1.99 4.27
C GLY A 46 0.80 -2.47 4.62
N GLY A 47 -0.16 -1.55 4.84
CA GLY A 47 -1.58 -1.92 5.01
C GLY A 47 -2.12 -2.72 3.83
N SER A 48 -1.71 -2.38 2.61
CA SER A 48 -2.11 -3.09 1.40
C SER A 48 -1.50 -4.49 1.33
N ALA A 49 -0.21 -4.62 1.60
CA ALA A 49 0.47 -5.92 1.58
C ALA A 49 -0.07 -6.84 2.68
N ALA A 50 -0.29 -6.32 3.89
CA ALA A 50 -0.85 -7.07 5.00
C ALA A 50 -2.29 -7.54 4.72
N ALA A 51 -3.13 -6.69 4.12
CA ALA A 51 -4.51 -7.06 3.73
C ALA A 51 -4.54 -8.18 2.68
N VAL A 52 -3.61 -8.16 1.71
CA VAL A 52 -3.50 -9.24 0.71
C VAL A 52 -2.97 -10.52 1.37
N ALA A 53 -1.89 -10.42 2.15
CA ALA A 53 -1.24 -11.57 2.79
C ALA A 53 -2.14 -12.27 3.81
N SER A 54 -2.99 -11.54 4.53
CA SER A 54 -3.98 -12.08 5.46
C SER A 54 -5.26 -12.62 4.78
N GLY A 55 -5.40 -12.45 3.47
CA GLY A 55 -6.58 -12.89 2.72
C GLY A 55 -7.81 -11.99 2.85
N MET A 56 -7.69 -10.79 3.40
CA MET A 56 -8.81 -9.83 3.47
C MET A 56 -9.28 -9.39 2.09
N VAL A 57 -8.33 -9.22 1.15
CA VAL A 57 -8.60 -8.85 -0.24
C VAL A 57 -7.68 -9.63 -1.19
N PRO A 58 -8.12 -9.99 -2.40
CA PRO A 58 -7.26 -10.69 -3.36
C PRO A 58 -6.26 -9.76 -4.07
N LEU A 59 -6.51 -8.45 -4.06
CA LEU A 59 -5.71 -7.43 -4.75
C LEU A 59 -5.82 -6.10 -4.02
N SER A 60 -4.72 -5.35 -3.96
CA SER A 60 -4.70 -3.95 -3.54
C SER A 60 -3.93 -3.09 -4.55
N ILE A 61 -4.15 -1.77 -4.48
CA ILE A 61 -3.47 -0.75 -5.29
C ILE A 61 -2.78 0.23 -4.35
N GLY A 62 -1.57 0.65 -4.70
CA GLY A 62 -0.80 1.65 -3.99
C GLY A 62 0.22 2.33 -4.91
N SER A 63 1.21 2.98 -4.32
CA SER A 63 2.27 3.67 -5.06
C SER A 63 3.66 3.19 -4.67
N ASP A 64 4.62 3.33 -5.59
CA ASP A 64 6.01 2.90 -5.41
C ASP A 64 6.95 3.95 -6.03
N LEU A 65 7.46 4.83 -5.17
CA LEU A 65 8.51 5.79 -5.53
C LEU A 65 9.91 5.21 -5.25
N LEU A 66 10.13 4.71 -4.04
CA LEU A 66 11.41 4.18 -3.56
C LEU A 66 11.36 2.70 -3.15
N GLY A 67 10.32 1.97 -3.57
CA GLY A 67 10.09 0.58 -3.14
C GLY A 67 8.82 0.37 -2.35
N SER A 68 7.95 1.38 -2.23
CA SER A 68 6.80 1.35 -1.33
C SER A 68 5.73 0.29 -1.62
N LEU A 69 5.77 -0.40 -2.77
CA LEU A 69 5.01 -1.64 -3.00
C LEU A 69 5.90 -2.87 -2.81
N ARG A 70 7.12 -2.84 -3.34
CA ARG A 70 8.05 -3.98 -3.35
C ARG A 70 8.57 -4.38 -1.97
N ILE A 71 8.87 -3.41 -1.10
CA ILE A 71 9.35 -3.62 0.27
C ILE A 71 8.28 -4.33 1.12
N PRO A 72 7.06 -3.78 1.28
CA PRO A 72 6.05 -4.46 2.08
C PRO A 72 5.58 -5.78 1.47
N ALA A 73 5.61 -5.92 0.14
CA ALA A 73 5.33 -7.19 -0.52
C ALA A 73 6.36 -8.27 -0.17
N SER A 74 7.65 -7.92 -0.15
CA SER A 74 8.72 -8.81 0.33
C SER A 74 8.51 -9.23 1.78
N PHE A 75 8.17 -8.27 2.67
CA PHE A 75 8.00 -8.54 4.10
C PHE A 75 6.75 -9.38 4.38
N CYS A 76 5.65 -9.15 3.66
CA CYS A 76 4.39 -9.86 3.82
C CYS A 76 4.26 -11.08 2.89
N GLY A 77 5.32 -11.49 2.20
CA GLY A 77 5.33 -12.71 1.38
C GLY A 77 4.30 -12.72 0.24
N VAL A 78 4.06 -11.57 -0.39
CA VAL A 78 3.13 -11.43 -1.53
C VAL A 78 3.85 -10.87 -2.74
N ALA A 79 3.27 -11.05 -3.92
CA ALA A 79 3.79 -10.45 -5.14
C ALA A 79 3.37 -8.97 -5.26
N SER A 80 4.24 -8.15 -5.86
CA SER A 80 3.89 -6.79 -6.27
C SER A 80 4.35 -6.53 -7.70
N LEU A 81 3.62 -5.66 -8.39
CA LEU A 81 3.95 -5.20 -9.73
C LEU A 81 4.11 -3.68 -9.71
N ARG A 82 5.30 -3.20 -10.05
CA ARG A 82 5.58 -1.79 -10.33
C ARG A 82 5.83 -1.64 -11.83
N PRO A 83 4.86 -1.12 -12.61
CA PRO A 83 5.05 -0.95 -14.05
C PRO A 83 6.12 0.10 -14.39
N SER A 84 6.61 0.07 -15.63
CA SER A 84 7.48 1.13 -16.15
C SER A 84 6.78 2.48 -16.10
N CYS A 85 7.50 3.54 -15.67
CA CYS A 85 6.99 4.90 -15.77
C CYS A 85 7.01 5.33 -17.25
N PRO A 86 5.93 5.92 -17.83
CA PRO A 86 4.70 6.43 -17.19
C PRO A 86 3.43 5.60 -17.47
N LEU A 87 3.51 4.26 -17.49
CA LEU A 87 2.41 3.39 -17.98
C LEU A 87 1.05 3.65 -17.32
N LEU A 88 1.03 4.03 -16.04
CA LEU A 88 -0.21 4.30 -15.30
C LEU A 88 -0.40 5.80 -15.05
N PRO A 89 -1.64 6.31 -15.20
CA PRO A 89 -2.00 7.70 -14.91
C PRO A 89 -1.77 8.06 -13.42
N PRO A 90 -1.11 9.19 -13.09
CA PRO A 90 -0.94 9.65 -11.71
C PRO A 90 -2.17 10.39 -11.15
N GLU A 91 -3.18 10.67 -11.97
CA GLU A 91 -4.34 11.47 -11.60
C GLU A 91 -5.08 10.84 -10.42
N GLY A 92 -5.34 11.66 -9.39
CA GLY A 92 -6.00 11.23 -8.15
C GLY A 92 -5.10 10.45 -7.17
N HIS A 93 -3.82 10.21 -7.50
CA HIS A 93 -2.85 9.67 -6.53
C HIS A 93 -2.35 10.74 -5.56
N THR A 94 -1.96 11.91 -6.08
CA THR A 94 -1.39 13.01 -5.30
C THR A 94 -2.52 13.80 -4.61
N PRO A 95 -2.41 14.11 -3.31
CA PRO A 95 -3.39 14.97 -2.64
C PRO A 95 -3.41 16.37 -3.27
N PRO A 96 -4.56 17.07 -3.30
CA PRO A 96 -4.68 18.38 -3.94
C PRO A 96 -3.71 19.44 -3.42
N ALA A 97 -3.32 19.35 -2.14
CA ALA A 97 -2.38 20.27 -1.49
C ALA A 97 -0.93 20.15 -2.00
N PHE A 98 -0.62 19.13 -2.79
CA PHE A 98 0.72 18.88 -3.35
C PHE A 98 0.76 19.02 -4.88
N LEU A 99 -0.29 19.58 -5.49
CA LEU A 99 -0.27 19.99 -6.89
C LEU A 99 0.32 21.42 -6.98
N PRO A 100 1.23 21.71 -7.94
CA PRO A 100 1.73 23.06 -8.18
C PRO A 100 0.64 24.02 -8.68
#